data_AF-A0A4Y2L8F9-F1
#
_entry.id   AF-A0A4Y2L8F9-F1
#
_cell.length_a   1.000
_cell.length_b   1.000
_cell.length_c   1.000
_cell.angle_alpha   90.00
_cell.angle_beta   90.00
_cell.angle_gamma   90.00
#
_symmetry.space_group_name_H-M   'P 1'
#
loop_
_entity.id
_entity.type
_entity.pdbx_description
1 polymer ?
#
loop_
_entity_poly.entity_id
_entity_poly.type
_entity_poly.pdbx_seq_one_letter_code
_entity_poly.pdbx_strand_id
1 'polypeptide(L)'
;MPAQVPSLSSDLGSKLRAPSQNSPRVASNQDANITKLNQQMDYCKLREKRVKTGCLFTLPSSAVSHIRTSQRLDNLKTMEIDIKTADGPDPRKRSLKSYTSMVLRESSLTAVSNIASTENRYRRAFKIFVLLFCFTGFFYQSYTLLVHIFQYPTIVDIRIETPDVIEMPGITFCNNNGINRKKFCRRFPTRCYKADEEFCNKYPYYCEGKNRTTLVPYEENFSLVNNLTVKDFLQIGQYPRELLVSQRGFKEERPKGPFLRAKSLGGSGRMGCYSLFSVINSSKKPKTTQIQKMIEVPALTLVFSVSSDEEFIPGHRTGVYFAIHNPYEGYNPTQKGIFMKPGKTYKLYVTTEKELLLPYPYETDCTDYTELWERNNRTGPRIQEMCQHKCLLDATSKHLNCTTVFNLYPSNERICKSNEFVHNETIKDFFRCSETCKNDCS
;
A
#
# COMPACT_ATOMS: atom_id res chain seq x y z
N MET A 1 7.83 -21.88 -63.37
CA MET A 1 8.11 -23.19 -62.76
C MET A 1 8.86 -24.04 -63.78
N PRO A 2 9.76 -24.96 -63.38
CA PRO A 2 9.95 -25.59 -62.06
C PRO A 2 11.29 -25.21 -61.40
N ALA A 3 11.42 -25.07 -60.07
CA ALA A 3 11.17 -26.00 -58.97
C ALA A 3 12.15 -27.19 -58.97
N GLN A 4 13.24 -27.08 -58.20
CA GLN A 4 13.97 -28.22 -57.67
C GLN A 4 14.36 -27.96 -56.21
N VAL A 5 13.97 -28.92 -55.38
CA VAL A 5 14.22 -29.09 -53.96
C VAL A 5 15.53 -29.88 -53.80
N PRO A 6 16.24 -29.70 -52.68
CA PRO A 6 16.60 -30.89 -51.93
C PRO A 6 16.26 -30.77 -50.43
N SER A 7 15.55 -31.80 -49.97
CA SER A 7 15.37 -32.22 -48.58
C SER A 7 16.57 -33.03 -48.11
N LEU A 8 16.90 -32.93 -46.81
CA LEU A 8 17.31 -33.96 -45.84
C LEU A 8 18.12 -33.25 -44.73
N SER A 9 17.57 -33.03 -43.54
CA SER A 9 17.44 -33.99 -42.43
C SER A 9 18.80 -34.45 -41.90
N SER A 10 19.12 -34.00 -40.69
CA SER A 10 19.93 -34.73 -39.71
C SER A 10 19.65 -34.14 -38.33
N ASP A 11 18.86 -34.91 -37.57
CA ASP A 11 18.61 -34.76 -36.14
C ASP A 11 19.91 -34.74 -35.34
N LEU A 12 20.01 -33.80 -34.40
CA LEU A 12 20.82 -33.97 -33.20
C LEU A 12 20.08 -33.30 -32.04
N GLY A 13 19.23 -34.11 -31.40
CA GLY A 13 18.51 -33.75 -30.21
C GLY A 13 19.46 -33.54 -29.03
N SER A 14 19.51 -32.32 -28.54
CA SER A 14 20.00 -32.01 -27.20
C SER A 14 18.81 -31.73 -26.28
N LYS A 15 18.37 -32.79 -25.59
CA LYS A 15 17.64 -32.74 -24.32
C LYS A 15 18.43 -31.87 -23.35
N LEU A 16 17.95 -30.66 -23.05
CA LEU A 16 18.33 -29.94 -21.85
C LEU A 16 17.10 -29.58 -21.03
N ARG A 17 17.18 -30.06 -19.79
CA ARG A 17 16.21 -30.09 -18.70
C ARG A 17 15.45 -28.78 -18.50
N ALA A 18 14.15 -28.93 -18.27
CA ALA A 18 13.32 -27.98 -17.57
C ALA A 18 13.94 -27.60 -16.20
N PRO A 19 13.91 -26.32 -15.78
CA PRO A 19 14.16 -25.98 -14.40
C PRO A 19 12.91 -26.27 -13.55
N SER A 20 13.05 -27.32 -12.75
CA SER A 20 12.55 -27.47 -11.37
C SER A 20 11.62 -26.36 -10.87
N GLN A 21 10.32 -26.66 -10.86
CA GLN A 21 9.38 -26.05 -9.93
C GLN A 21 9.80 -26.43 -8.52
N ASN A 22 10.34 -25.46 -7.77
CA ASN A 22 10.32 -25.37 -6.30
C ASN A 22 11.08 -24.10 -5.91
N SER A 23 10.39 -22.97 -5.99
CA SER A 23 10.77 -21.77 -5.25
C SER A 23 9.64 -21.48 -4.27
N PRO A 24 9.90 -21.34 -2.96
CA PRO A 24 8.84 -21.06 -2.01
C PRO A 24 8.27 -19.68 -2.34
N ARG A 25 7.01 -19.66 -2.80
CA ARG A 25 6.17 -18.45 -2.80
C ARG A 25 6.11 -17.95 -1.37
N VAL A 26 6.88 -16.92 -1.06
CA VAL A 26 6.60 -16.06 0.07
C VAL A 26 5.46 -15.16 -0.38
N ALA A 27 4.27 -15.42 0.16
CA ALA A 27 3.10 -14.59 -0.04
C ALA A 27 3.40 -13.13 0.35
N SER A 28 2.78 -12.22 -0.38
CA SER A 28 2.85 -10.77 -0.24
C SER A 28 2.82 -10.31 1.22
N ASN A 29 3.70 -9.36 1.53
CA ASN A 29 3.98 -8.79 2.85
C ASN A 29 2.87 -7.88 3.43
N GLN A 30 1.63 -7.92 2.92
CA GLN A 30 0.52 -7.06 3.39
C GLN A 30 0.04 -7.45 4.80
N ASP A 31 -0.18 -8.75 5.08
CA ASP A 31 -0.60 -9.22 6.41
C ASP A 31 0.47 -8.99 7.50
N ALA A 32 1.74 -8.97 7.10
CA ALA A 32 2.85 -8.70 8.01
C ALA A 32 2.89 -7.24 8.48
N ASN A 33 2.31 -6.30 7.74
CA ASN A 33 2.26 -4.88 8.12
C ASN A 33 1.16 -4.58 9.12
N ILE A 34 -0.05 -5.08 8.88
CA ILE A 34 -1.18 -4.97 9.82
C ILE A 34 -0.85 -5.71 11.11
N THR A 35 -0.25 -6.91 11.02
CA THR A 35 0.18 -7.65 12.20
C THR A 35 1.29 -6.94 12.97
N LYS A 36 2.22 -6.22 12.32
CA LYS A 36 3.29 -5.46 13.00
C LYS A 36 2.78 -4.16 13.64
N LEU A 37 1.85 -3.45 13.02
CA LEU A 37 1.20 -2.26 13.61
C LEU A 37 0.31 -2.67 14.79
N ASN A 38 -0.43 -3.76 14.66
CA ASN A 38 -1.20 -4.37 15.75
C ASN A 38 -0.31 -4.91 16.87
N GLN A 39 0.81 -5.58 16.56
CA GLN A 39 1.81 -6.01 17.56
C GLN A 39 2.45 -4.83 18.29
N GLN A 40 2.68 -3.70 17.62
CA GLN A 40 3.20 -2.47 18.25
C GLN A 40 2.15 -1.84 19.19
N MET A 41 0.89 -1.80 18.77
CA MET A 41 -0.23 -1.37 19.60
C MET A 41 -0.46 -2.32 20.79
N ASP A 42 -0.30 -3.63 20.60
CA ASP A 42 -0.38 -4.63 21.66
C ASP A 42 0.82 -4.55 22.62
N TYR A 43 2.01 -4.15 22.15
CA TYR A 43 3.16 -3.84 23.01
C TYR A 43 2.88 -2.62 23.91
N CYS A 44 2.15 -1.61 23.40
CA CYS A 44 1.63 -0.51 24.21
C CYS A 44 0.59 -0.98 25.24
N LYS A 45 -0.36 -1.85 24.87
CA LYS A 45 -1.34 -2.46 25.80
C LYS A 45 -0.69 -3.36 26.86
N LEU A 46 0.38 -4.09 26.51
CA LEU A 46 1.10 -4.96 27.45
C LEU A 46 1.85 -4.17 28.53
N ARG A 47 2.19 -2.91 28.27
CA ARG A 47 2.77 -2.00 29.27
C ARG A 47 1.72 -1.46 30.24
N GLU A 48 0.47 -1.33 29.78
CA GLU A 48 -0.70 -0.97 30.60
C GLU A 48 -1.07 -2.10 31.59
N LYS A 49 -0.96 -3.37 31.17
CA LYS A 49 -1.27 -4.55 32.03
C LYS A 49 -0.35 -4.75 33.24
N ARG A 50 0.72 -3.96 33.40
CA ARG A 50 1.58 -4.03 34.59
C ARG A 50 1.12 -3.14 35.75
N VAL A 51 0.01 -2.41 35.58
CA VAL A 51 -0.69 -1.70 36.66
C VAL A 51 -2.12 -2.24 36.70
N LYS A 52 -2.44 -2.93 37.81
CA LYS A 52 -3.76 -3.51 38.21
C LYS A 52 -4.95 -2.61 37.82
N THR A 53 -6.17 -3.06 37.52
CA THR A 53 -6.98 -4.22 37.95
C THR A 53 -8.23 -4.27 37.03
N GLY A 54 -8.98 -5.37 37.07
CA GLY A 54 -9.96 -5.76 36.04
C GLY A 54 -11.20 -4.88 35.84
N CYS A 55 -11.84 -5.10 34.69
CA CYS A 55 -13.25 -4.86 34.48
C CYS A 55 -13.78 -5.89 33.47
N LEU A 56 -14.70 -6.70 33.97
CA LEU A 56 -15.51 -7.69 33.28
C LEU A 56 -16.81 -6.95 32.89
N PHE A 57 -17.12 -6.78 31.60
CA PHE A 57 -18.48 -6.35 31.22
C PHE A 57 -18.96 -6.98 29.91
N THR A 58 -20.18 -7.48 30.06
CA THR A 58 -21.10 -8.17 29.17
C THR A 58 -21.66 -7.29 28.06
N LEU A 59 -21.90 -7.89 26.90
CA LEU A 59 -22.71 -7.33 25.82
C LEU A 59 -24.20 -7.31 26.22
N PRO A 60 -24.95 -6.25 25.90
CA PRO A 60 -26.38 -6.36 25.68
C PRO A 60 -26.72 -6.33 24.18
N SER A 61 -27.49 -7.34 23.77
CA SER A 61 -28.33 -7.34 22.57
C SER A 61 -29.61 -6.52 22.80
N SER A 62 -30.31 -6.21 21.70
CA SER A 62 -31.56 -5.43 21.53
C SER A 62 -31.32 -3.94 21.23
N ALA A 63 -32.06 -3.28 20.34
CA ALA A 63 -33.42 -3.55 19.89
C ALA A 63 -33.70 -3.06 18.45
N VAL A 64 -34.74 -3.68 17.92
CA VAL A 64 -35.50 -3.41 16.69
C VAL A 64 -36.32 -2.11 16.83
N SER A 65 -36.50 -1.35 15.75
CA SER A 65 -37.83 -1.06 15.15
C SER A 65 -37.94 0.28 14.41
N HIS A 66 -38.83 0.25 13.41
CA HIS A 66 -39.58 1.33 12.78
C HIS A 66 -38.86 2.28 11.79
N ILE A 67 -39.09 2.01 10.50
CA ILE A 67 -39.40 3.09 9.56
C ILE A 67 -40.77 2.83 8.93
N ARG A 68 -41.55 3.91 9.00
CA ARG A 68 -42.96 4.08 8.67
C ARG A 68 -43.14 4.16 7.16
N THR A 69 -44.27 3.61 6.73
CA THR A 69 -44.96 3.90 5.49
C THR A 69 -45.05 5.41 5.20
N SER A 70 -44.72 5.80 3.97
CA SER A 70 -45.17 7.07 3.38
C SER A 70 -45.79 6.78 2.03
N GLN A 71 -47.07 7.13 1.94
CA GLN A 71 -47.84 7.31 0.73
C GLN A 71 -47.25 8.43 -0.13
N ARG A 72 -47.74 8.48 -1.39
CA ARG A 72 -47.81 9.62 -2.30
C ARG A 72 -46.73 9.67 -3.39
N LEU A 73 -47.09 9.09 -4.53
CA LEU A 73 -46.80 9.66 -5.85
C LEU A 73 -47.96 9.33 -6.78
N ASP A 74 -49.02 10.13 -6.63
CA ASP A 74 -49.94 10.42 -7.72
C ASP A 74 -49.20 11.22 -8.79
N ASN A 75 -49.62 11.04 -10.05
CA ASN A 75 -49.23 11.76 -11.26
C ASN A 75 -48.06 11.16 -12.06
N LEU A 76 -48.41 10.16 -12.88
CA LEU A 76 -47.82 10.03 -14.21
C LEU A 76 -48.96 9.94 -15.22
N LYS A 77 -49.20 11.12 -15.83
CA LYS A 77 -50.04 11.33 -17.00
C LYS A 77 -49.74 10.26 -18.05
N THR A 78 -50.77 9.55 -18.45
CA THR A 78 -50.87 8.85 -19.72
C THR A 78 -50.45 9.79 -20.85
N MET A 79 -49.37 9.44 -21.54
CA MET A 79 -49.03 9.97 -22.86
C MET A 79 -50.12 9.51 -23.84
N GLU A 80 -50.93 10.47 -24.26
CA GLU A 80 -51.90 10.32 -25.34
C GLU A 80 -51.10 10.31 -26.65
N ILE A 81 -51.01 9.15 -27.30
CA ILE A 81 -50.43 9.02 -28.64
C ILE A 81 -51.55 9.32 -29.63
N ASP A 82 -51.53 10.53 -30.20
CA ASP A 82 -52.37 10.92 -31.33
C ASP A 82 -51.97 10.12 -32.58
N ILE A 83 -52.70 9.03 -32.85
CA ILE A 83 -52.67 8.37 -34.16
C ILE A 83 -53.79 8.96 -34.99
N LYS A 84 -53.40 9.84 -35.94
CA LYS A 84 -54.27 10.38 -36.98
C LYS A 84 -55.02 9.26 -37.70
N THR A 85 -56.33 9.39 -37.70
CA THR A 85 -57.30 8.64 -38.49
C THR A 85 -57.06 8.85 -40.00
N ALA A 86 -57.01 7.74 -40.75
CA ALA A 86 -57.30 7.70 -42.18
C ALA A 86 -58.39 6.63 -42.40
N ASP A 87 -59.52 7.09 -42.92
CA ASP A 87 -60.71 6.42 -43.48
C ASP A 87 -60.97 4.91 -43.26
N GLY A 88 -62.09 4.60 -42.59
CA GLY A 88 -62.74 3.27 -42.57
C GLY A 88 -63.72 3.08 -41.38
N PRO A 89 -64.83 2.31 -41.51
CA PRO A 89 -66.15 2.64 -40.93
C PRO A 89 -66.43 2.29 -39.45
N ASP A 90 -67.26 3.15 -38.83
CA ASP A 90 -68.17 3.11 -37.64
C ASP A 90 -67.79 2.28 -36.37
N PRO A 91 -67.62 2.91 -35.18
CA PRO A 91 -67.23 2.24 -33.93
C PRO A 91 -68.43 1.63 -33.20
N ARG A 92 -68.96 0.50 -33.68
CA ARG A 92 -69.87 -0.34 -32.88
C ARG A 92 -69.18 -1.61 -32.42
N LYS A 93 -68.86 -1.65 -31.11
CA LYS A 93 -68.51 -2.83 -30.31
C LYS A 93 -67.57 -3.83 -31.01
N ARG A 94 -66.36 -3.42 -31.38
CA ARG A 94 -65.28 -4.41 -31.57
C ARG A 94 -65.00 -5.04 -30.20
N SER A 95 -65.48 -6.27 -30.03
CA SER A 95 -65.18 -7.11 -28.88
C SER A 95 -63.67 -7.09 -28.63
N LEU A 96 -63.24 -6.81 -27.39
CA LEU A 96 -61.84 -6.79 -26.95
C LEU A 96 -61.06 -8.05 -27.42
N LYS A 97 -61.79 -9.15 -27.61
CA LYS A 97 -61.33 -10.46 -28.08
C LYS A 97 -60.88 -10.45 -29.55
N SER A 98 -61.53 -9.64 -30.40
CA SER A 98 -61.18 -9.48 -31.82
C SER A 98 -59.88 -8.69 -31.98
N TYR A 99 -59.75 -7.60 -31.23
CA TYR A 99 -58.56 -6.75 -31.24
C TYR A 99 -57.31 -7.48 -30.70
N THR A 100 -57.44 -8.14 -29.54
CA THR A 100 -56.34 -8.94 -28.97
C THR A 100 -55.93 -10.10 -29.87
N SER A 101 -56.87 -10.75 -30.55
CA SER A 101 -56.54 -11.81 -31.51
C SER A 101 -55.80 -11.30 -32.75
N MET A 102 -56.04 -10.06 -33.17
CA MET A 102 -55.35 -9.43 -34.30
C MET A 102 -53.90 -9.10 -33.93
N VAL A 103 -53.71 -8.44 -32.78
CA VAL A 103 -52.37 -8.07 -32.26
C VAL A 103 -51.51 -9.30 -31.96
N LEU A 104 -52.10 -10.39 -31.44
CA LEU A 104 -51.37 -11.64 -31.18
C LEU A 104 -50.95 -12.36 -32.48
N ARG A 105 -51.70 -12.19 -33.58
CA ARG A 105 -51.30 -12.73 -34.90
C ARG A 105 -50.15 -11.95 -35.52
N GLU A 106 -50.06 -10.66 -35.24
CA GLU A 106 -48.98 -9.77 -35.73
C GLU A 106 -47.77 -9.71 -34.79
N SER A 107 -47.76 -10.49 -33.71
CA SER A 107 -46.65 -10.52 -32.77
C SER A 107 -45.36 -11.01 -33.43
N SER A 108 -44.25 -10.31 -33.18
CA SER A 108 -42.90 -10.68 -33.62
C SER A 108 -42.41 -12.00 -33.01
N LEU A 109 -43.03 -12.44 -31.92
CA LEU A 109 -42.82 -13.76 -31.33
C LEU A 109 -43.55 -14.82 -32.18
N THR A 110 -42.81 -15.53 -33.01
CA THR A 110 -43.30 -16.60 -33.92
C THR A 110 -44.13 -17.67 -33.20
N ALA A 111 -43.87 -17.89 -31.90
CA ALA A 111 -44.65 -18.82 -31.10
C ALA A 111 -46.05 -18.28 -30.76
N VAL A 112 -46.19 -16.97 -30.52
CA VAL A 112 -47.45 -16.31 -30.18
C VAL A 112 -48.36 -16.22 -31.40
N SER A 113 -47.81 -15.85 -32.57
CA SER A 113 -48.56 -15.81 -33.83
C SER A 113 -49.04 -17.20 -34.26
N ASN A 114 -48.20 -18.23 -34.08
CA ASN A 114 -48.57 -19.64 -34.35
C ASN A 114 -49.61 -20.23 -33.37
N ILE A 115 -49.74 -19.67 -32.17
CA ILE A 115 -50.79 -20.06 -31.21
C ILE A 115 -52.12 -19.38 -31.56
N ALA A 116 -52.06 -18.11 -31.97
CA ALA A 116 -53.23 -17.33 -32.38
C ALA A 116 -53.86 -17.82 -33.71
N SER A 117 -53.08 -18.48 -34.57
CA SER A 117 -53.58 -19.06 -35.83
C SER A 117 -54.11 -20.49 -35.72
N THR A 118 -53.95 -21.18 -34.57
CA THR A 118 -54.35 -22.60 -34.43
C THR A 118 -55.81 -22.76 -34.00
N GLU A 119 -56.63 -23.46 -34.80
CA GLU A 119 -58.06 -23.69 -34.51
C GLU A 119 -58.34 -24.84 -33.54
N ASN A 120 -57.55 -25.92 -33.58
CA ASN A 120 -57.75 -27.08 -32.72
C ASN A 120 -57.39 -26.78 -31.25
N ARG A 121 -58.38 -26.88 -30.35
CA ARG A 121 -58.24 -26.56 -28.92
C ARG A 121 -57.12 -27.36 -28.23
N TYR A 122 -56.96 -28.64 -28.54
CA TYR A 122 -55.92 -29.47 -27.92
C TYR A 122 -54.52 -29.09 -28.40
N ARG A 123 -54.34 -28.86 -29.71
CA ARG A 123 -53.06 -28.41 -30.28
C ARG A 123 -52.69 -27.01 -29.77
N ARG A 124 -53.67 -26.13 -29.60
CA ARG A 124 -53.49 -24.80 -29.02
C ARG A 124 -53.07 -24.88 -27.56
N ALA A 125 -53.71 -25.73 -26.76
CA ALA A 125 -53.33 -25.96 -25.36
C ALA A 125 -51.89 -26.51 -25.23
N PHE A 126 -51.51 -27.48 -26.07
CA PHE A 126 -50.15 -27.99 -26.12
C PHE A 126 -49.12 -26.90 -26.46
N LYS A 127 -49.36 -26.09 -27.50
CA LYS A 127 -48.45 -24.99 -27.86
C LYS A 127 -48.33 -23.93 -26.76
N ILE A 128 -49.42 -23.63 -26.05
CA ILE A 128 -49.40 -22.73 -24.89
C ILE A 128 -48.56 -23.33 -23.76
N PHE A 129 -48.72 -24.62 -23.46
CA PHE A 129 -47.92 -25.31 -22.44
C PHE A 129 -46.42 -25.27 -22.78
N VAL A 130 -46.06 -25.59 -24.02
CA VAL A 130 -44.66 -25.50 -24.49
C VAL A 130 -44.14 -24.07 -24.35
N LEU A 131 -44.93 -23.06 -24.74
CA LEU A 131 -44.54 -21.66 -24.60
C LEU A 131 -44.30 -21.26 -23.13
N LEU A 132 -45.19 -21.65 -22.22
CA LEU A 132 -45.05 -21.37 -20.78
C LEU A 132 -43.82 -22.07 -20.19
N PHE A 133 -43.54 -23.31 -20.59
CA PHE A 133 -42.35 -24.04 -20.18
C PHE A 133 -41.07 -23.31 -20.67
N CYS A 134 -41.04 -22.89 -21.94
CA CYS A 134 -39.93 -22.12 -22.49
C CYS A 134 -39.75 -20.76 -21.78
N PHE A 135 -40.84 -20.03 -21.50
CA PHE A 135 -40.76 -18.76 -20.75
C PHE A 135 -40.24 -18.98 -19.33
N THR A 136 -40.70 -20.02 -18.64
CA THR A 136 -40.22 -20.36 -17.30
C THR A 136 -38.72 -20.64 -17.32
N GLY A 137 -38.25 -21.44 -18.28
CA GLY A 137 -36.83 -21.70 -18.47
C GLY A 137 -36.01 -20.45 -18.78
N PHE A 138 -36.54 -19.57 -19.66
CA PHE A 138 -35.92 -18.28 -19.99
C PHE A 138 -35.80 -17.36 -18.77
N PHE A 139 -36.88 -17.20 -17.99
CA PHE A 139 -36.85 -16.37 -16.79
C PHE A 139 -35.94 -16.96 -15.71
N TYR A 140 -35.92 -18.28 -15.55
CA TYR A 140 -34.99 -18.95 -14.64
C TYR A 140 -33.53 -18.67 -15.02
N GLN A 141 -33.15 -18.91 -16.28
CA GLN A 141 -31.79 -18.64 -16.77
C GLN A 141 -31.43 -17.15 -16.66
N SER A 142 -32.35 -16.25 -17.03
CA SER A 142 -32.14 -14.81 -16.94
C SER A 142 -31.97 -14.36 -15.49
N TYR A 143 -32.80 -14.86 -14.56
CA TYR A 143 -32.68 -14.58 -13.13
C TYR A 143 -31.35 -15.08 -12.57
N THR A 144 -30.96 -16.32 -12.86
CA THR A 144 -29.68 -16.90 -12.41
C THR A 144 -28.49 -16.09 -12.94
N LEU A 145 -28.52 -15.69 -14.22
CA LEU A 145 -27.49 -14.84 -14.80
C LEU A 145 -27.44 -13.47 -14.12
N LEU A 146 -28.59 -12.84 -13.88
CA LEU A 146 -28.66 -11.56 -13.18
C LEU A 146 -28.10 -11.65 -11.77
N VAL A 147 -28.45 -12.70 -11.01
CA VAL A 147 -27.89 -12.94 -9.67
C VAL A 147 -26.36 -13.07 -9.75
N HIS A 148 -25.83 -13.79 -10.73
CA HIS A 148 -24.38 -13.92 -10.89
C HIS A 148 -23.70 -12.61 -11.29
N ILE A 149 -24.32 -11.80 -12.15
CA ILE A 149 -23.82 -10.47 -12.53
C ILE A 149 -23.80 -9.53 -11.31
N PHE A 150 -24.87 -9.53 -10.52
CA PHE A 150 -24.99 -8.68 -9.32
C PHE A 150 -24.17 -9.18 -8.11
N GLN A 151 -23.51 -10.34 -8.22
CA GLN A 151 -22.48 -10.76 -7.27
C GLN A 151 -21.12 -10.09 -7.54
N TYR A 152 -20.95 -9.40 -8.68
CA TYR A 152 -19.69 -8.74 -9.07
C TYR A 152 -18.45 -9.66 -8.96
N PRO A 153 -18.47 -10.87 -9.55
CA PRO A 153 -17.33 -11.79 -9.49
C PRO A 153 -16.11 -11.17 -10.19
N THR A 154 -14.92 -11.46 -9.66
CA THR A 154 -13.65 -10.98 -10.21
C THR A 154 -12.73 -12.14 -10.60
N ILE A 155 -11.84 -11.90 -11.57
CA ILE A 155 -10.79 -12.84 -11.96
C ILE A 155 -9.43 -12.13 -11.89
N VAL A 156 -8.39 -12.87 -11.51
CA VAL A 156 -7.03 -12.36 -11.46
C VAL A 156 -6.36 -12.55 -12.83
N ASP A 157 -5.87 -11.45 -13.40
CA ASP A 157 -5.09 -11.44 -14.64
C ASP A 157 -3.65 -11.01 -14.34
N ILE A 158 -2.67 -11.81 -14.77
CA ILE A 158 -1.24 -11.57 -14.49
C ILE A 158 -0.56 -11.18 -15.80
N ARG A 159 -0.03 -9.96 -15.85
CA ARG A 159 0.68 -9.42 -17.01
C ARG A 159 2.11 -9.05 -16.65
N ILE A 160 3.02 -9.36 -17.57
CA ILE A 160 4.42 -8.93 -17.49
C ILE A 160 4.59 -7.81 -18.52
N GLU A 161 4.86 -6.61 -18.04
CA GLU A 161 5.06 -5.44 -18.88
C GLU A 161 6.54 -5.02 -18.85
N THR A 162 7.02 -4.52 -19.98
CA THR A 162 8.38 -3.96 -20.12
C THR A 162 8.29 -2.52 -20.60
N PRO A 163 7.83 -1.60 -19.74
CA PRO A 163 7.63 -0.20 -20.14
C PRO A 163 8.98 0.46 -20.43
N ASP A 164 9.04 1.37 -21.40
CA ASP A 164 10.28 2.11 -21.69
C ASP A 164 10.70 3.06 -20.56
N VAL A 165 9.73 3.48 -19.74
CA VAL A 165 9.90 4.44 -18.64
C VAL A 165 9.28 3.86 -17.37
N ILE A 166 10.02 3.94 -16.26
CA ILE A 166 9.57 3.51 -14.92
C ILE A 166 9.68 4.64 -13.91
N GLU A 167 8.83 4.59 -12.88
CA GLU A 167 8.97 5.46 -11.72
C GLU A 167 10.19 5.05 -10.90
N MET A 168 10.99 6.03 -10.48
CA MET A 168 12.11 5.78 -9.58
C MET A 168 11.56 5.36 -8.21
N PRO A 169 12.05 4.24 -7.65
CA PRO A 169 11.64 3.83 -6.31
C PRO A 169 12.19 4.80 -5.26
N GLY A 170 11.50 4.88 -4.13
CA GLY A 170 12.05 5.51 -2.94
C GLY A 170 13.26 4.75 -2.44
N ILE A 171 14.34 5.46 -2.11
CA ILE A 171 15.55 4.87 -1.55
C ILE A 171 15.79 5.51 -0.20
N THR A 172 15.70 4.72 0.88
CA THR A 172 15.96 5.19 2.24
C THR A 172 17.19 4.52 2.81
N PHE A 173 18.09 5.31 3.40
CA PHE A 173 19.32 4.82 3.99
C PHE A 173 19.66 5.51 5.31
N CYS A 174 20.33 4.79 6.21
CA CYS A 174 20.72 5.30 7.53
C CYS A 174 22.09 4.73 7.93
N ASN A 175 22.94 5.54 8.55
CA ASN A 175 24.14 5.01 9.20
C ASN A 175 23.72 4.29 10.49
N ASN A 176 24.16 3.04 10.66
CA ASN A 176 23.89 2.26 11.86
C ASN A 176 24.47 2.89 13.13
N ASN A 177 25.51 3.71 13.03
CA ASN A 177 26.08 4.42 14.17
C ASN A 177 25.04 5.37 14.83
N GLY A 178 24.31 6.13 14.00
CA GLY A 178 23.27 7.08 14.43
C GLY A 178 23.83 8.39 15.00
N ILE A 179 24.81 8.33 15.90
CA ILE A 179 25.45 9.48 16.55
C ILE A 179 26.94 9.52 16.21
N ASN A 180 27.45 10.70 15.89
CA ASN A 180 28.90 10.89 15.72
C ASN A 180 29.55 11.16 17.09
N ARG A 181 30.54 10.32 17.43
CA ARG A 181 31.26 10.39 18.71
C ARG A 181 31.92 11.74 18.97
N LYS A 182 32.74 12.26 18.05
CA LYS A 182 33.41 13.57 18.22
C LYS A 182 32.39 14.68 18.45
N LYS A 183 31.29 14.72 17.70
CA LYS A 183 30.21 15.71 17.88
C LYS A 183 29.54 15.56 19.25
N PHE A 184 29.28 14.35 19.70
CA PHE A 184 28.72 14.09 21.04
C PHE A 184 29.65 14.60 22.15
N CYS A 185 30.91 14.19 22.16
CA CYS A 185 31.86 14.59 23.20
C CYS A 185 32.19 16.09 23.17
N ARG A 186 32.16 16.73 21.99
CA ARG A 186 32.27 18.19 21.90
C ARG A 186 31.09 18.90 22.56
N ARG A 187 29.89 18.34 22.45
CA ARG A 187 28.66 18.91 23.04
C ARG A 187 28.52 18.60 24.52
N PHE A 188 28.94 17.41 24.95
CA PHE A 188 28.81 16.90 26.31
C PHE A 188 30.17 16.39 26.83
N PRO A 189 31.16 17.28 27.06
CA PRO A 189 32.52 16.87 27.41
C PRO A 189 32.58 16.12 28.74
N THR A 190 31.72 16.45 29.70
CA THR A 190 31.65 15.79 31.02
C THR A 190 31.12 14.35 30.95
N ARG A 191 30.57 13.94 29.80
CA ARG A 191 30.03 12.59 29.57
C ARG A 191 30.98 11.70 28.78
N CYS A 192 32.20 12.16 28.57
CA CYS A 192 33.24 11.42 27.90
C CYS A 192 34.51 11.39 28.75
N TYR A 193 35.26 10.30 28.63
CA TYR A 193 36.58 10.12 29.22
C TYR A 193 37.64 10.06 28.11
N LYS A 194 38.90 10.28 28.49
CA LYS A 194 40.03 10.09 27.57
C LYS A 194 40.34 8.60 27.46
N ALA A 195 40.44 8.09 26.24
CA ALA A 195 40.81 6.70 25.98
C ALA A 195 42.17 6.37 26.61
N ASP A 196 42.23 5.26 27.34
CA ASP A 196 43.45 4.69 27.86
C ASP A 196 44.08 3.70 26.85
N GLU A 197 45.23 3.15 27.23
CA GLU A 197 45.98 2.24 26.38
C GLU A 197 45.25 0.91 26.17
N GLU A 198 44.56 0.41 27.19
CA GLU A 198 43.74 -0.80 27.10
C GLU A 198 42.61 -0.63 26.08
N PHE A 199 41.87 0.49 26.15
CA PHE A 199 40.83 0.82 25.19
C PHE A 199 41.37 0.91 23.77
N CYS A 200 42.47 1.64 23.55
CA CYS A 200 43.05 1.77 22.21
C CYS A 200 43.61 0.44 21.69
N ASN A 201 44.11 -0.45 22.55
CA ASN A 201 44.53 -1.79 22.14
C ASN A 201 43.34 -2.64 21.68
N LYS A 202 42.19 -2.50 22.35
CA LYS A 202 40.95 -3.20 21.98
C LYS A 202 40.27 -2.60 20.75
N TYR A 203 40.30 -1.28 20.60
CA TYR A 203 39.64 -0.52 19.52
C TYR A 203 40.63 0.43 18.81
N PRO A 204 41.62 -0.10 18.09
CA PRO A 204 42.70 0.72 17.51
C PRO A 204 42.20 1.76 16.51
N TYR A 205 41.09 1.49 15.83
CA TYR A 205 40.48 2.39 14.86
C TYR A 205 39.86 3.67 15.47
N TYR A 206 39.65 3.73 16.79
CA TYR A 206 39.21 4.94 17.48
C TYR A 206 40.36 5.94 17.74
N CYS A 207 41.57 5.43 17.86
CA CYS A 207 42.72 6.20 18.33
C CYS A 207 43.59 6.59 17.13
N GLU A 208 43.36 7.80 16.60
CA GLU A 208 44.19 8.37 15.53
C GLU A 208 45.64 8.53 16.01
N GLY A 209 46.52 7.66 15.51
CA GLY A 209 47.98 7.78 15.64
C GLY A 209 48.48 8.04 17.07
N LYS A 210 48.41 7.05 17.97
CA LYS A 210 48.97 7.05 19.34
C LYS A 210 48.65 8.26 20.24
N ASN A 211 47.83 9.21 19.81
CA ASN A 211 47.48 10.38 20.61
C ASN A 211 46.35 10.02 21.58
N ARG A 212 46.69 10.01 22.87
CA ARG A 212 45.81 9.69 24.02
C ARG A 212 44.77 10.80 24.32
N THR A 213 44.34 11.54 23.31
CA THR A 213 43.38 12.65 23.44
C THR A 213 41.98 12.28 22.94
N THR A 214 41.80 11.07 22.40
CA THR A 214 40.51 10.55 21.95
C THR A 214 39.51 10.50 23.09
N LEU A 215 38.39 11.20 22.93
CA LEU A 215 37.28 11.16 23.89
C LEU A 215 36.30 10.04 23.55
N VAL A 216 35.94 9.25 24.56
CA VAL A 216 35.02 8.12 24.47
C VAL A 216 33.83 8.36 25.40
N PRO A 217 32.57 8.19 24.94
CA PRO A 217 31.41 8.34 25.81
C PRO A 217 31.38 7.25 26.89
N TYR A 218 30.95 7.59 28.11
CA TYR A 218 30.69 6.56 29.14
C TYR A 218 29.55 5.62 28.74
N GLU A 219 29.62 4.35 29.12
CA GLU A 219 28.64 3.32 28.73
C GLU A 219 27.21 3.64 29.18
N GLU A 220 27.05 4.28 30.34
CA GLU A 220 25.76 4.79 30.85
C GLU A 220 25.05 5.71 29.85
N ASN A 221 25.80 6.38 28.96
CA ASN A 221 25.25 7.28 27.95
C ASN A 221 24.83 6.55 26.67
N PHE A 222 25.13 5.26 26.50
CA PHE A 222 24.73 4.50 25.29
C PHE A 222 23.21 4.37 25.16
N SER A 223 22.50 4.37 26.29
CA SER A 223 21.02 4.36 26.32
C SER A 223 20.40 5.76 26.22
N LEU A 224 21.21 6.81 26.42
CA LEU A 224 20.74 8.20 26.48
C LEU A 224 20.17 8.69 25.15
N VAL A 225 20.56 8.07 24.04
CA VAL A 225 20.06 8.36 22.69
C VAL A 225 18.52 8.37 22.64
N ASN A 226 17.88 7.54 23.46
CA ASN A 226 16.42 7.44 23.54
C ASN A 226 15.77 8.65 24.22
N ASN A 227 16.51 9.37 25.06
CA ASN A 227 16.03 10.51 25.84
C ASN A 227 16.47 11.87 25.26
N LEU A 228 17.35 11.87 24.26
CA LEU A 228 17.76 13.11 23.58
C LEU A 228 16.58 13.78 22.89
N THR A 229 16.55 15.11 22.91
CA THR A 229 15.59 15.87 22.10
C THR A 229 15.93 15.70 20.62
N VAL A 230 14.94 15.91 19.74
CA VAL A 230 15.17 15.91 18.29
C VAL A 230 16.28 16.90 17.92
N LYS A 231 16.22 18.11 18.48
CA LYS A 231 17.21 19.17 18.23
C LYS A 231 18.62 18.74 18.64
N ASP A 232 18.78 18.11 19.80
CA ASP A 232 20.09 17.62 20.24
C ASP A 232 20.60 16.50 19.34
N PHE A 233 19.72 15.56 18.96
CA PHE A 233 20.07 14.47 18.05
C PHE A 233 20.56 15.01 16.69
N LEU A 234 19.89 16.02 16.13
CA LEU A 234 20.29 16.65 14.87
C LEU A 234 21.67 17.31 14.93
N GLN A 235 22.09 17.80 16.10
CA GLN A 235 23.40 18.45 16.28
C GLN A 235 24.55 17.46 16.38
N ILE A 236 24.30 16.27 16.94
CA ILE A 236 25.32 15.23 17.15
C ILE A 236 25.29 14.13 16.07
N GLY A 237 24.25 14.11 15.23
CA GLY A 237 24.10 13.16 14.13
C GLY A 237 25.09 13.41 12.97
N GLN A 238 25.15 12.44 12.07
CA GLN A 238 25.89 12.55 10.81
C GLN A 238 25.04 13.25 9.76
N TYR A 239 25.59 14.24 9.06
CA TYR A 239 24.90 14.96 7.98
C TYR A 239 24.80 14.11 6.70
N PRO A 240 23.82 14.35 5.82
CA PRO A 240 23.64 13.53 4.61
C PRO A 240 24.84 13.60 3.67
N ARG A 241 25.53 14.76 3.60
CA ARG A 241 26.74 14.94 2.77
C ARG A 241 27.97 14.23 3.33
N GLU A 242 28.01 14.01 4.64
CA GLU A 242 29.08 13.23 5.28
C GLU A 242 28.87 11.72 5.03
N LEU A 243 27.62 11.28 4.97
CA LEU A 243 27.26 9.88 4.75
C LEU A 243 27.26 9.50 3.26
N LEU A 244 26.58 10.25 2.40
CA LEU A 244 26.54 10.03 0.95
C LEU A 244 27.55 10.96 0.27
N VAL A 245 28.76 10.45 0.05
CA VAL A 245 29.90 11.24 -0.44
C VAL A 245 29.93 11.38 -1.96
N SER A 246 29.30 10.46 -2.69
CA SER A 246 29.18 10.54 -4.14
C SER A 246 27.88 9.94 -4.64
N GLN A 247 27.28 10.61 -5.63
CA GLN A 247 26.09 10.17 -6.36
C GLN A 247 26.33 10.38 -7.86
N ARG A 248 26.20 9.32 -8.65
CA ARG A 248 26.17 9.37 -10.12
C ARG A 248 24.79 8.94 -10.61
N GLY A 249 24.27 9.65 -11.61
CA GLY A 249 22.84 9.60 -11.95
C GLY A 249 22.04 10.54 -11.05
N PHE A 250 21.05 11.22 -11.62
CA PHE A 250 20.13 12.11 -10.88
C PHE A 250 20.83 13.14 -9.96
N LYS A 251 21.88 13.82 -10.42
CA LYS A 251 22.71 14.74 -9.57
C LYS A 251 21.92 15.84 -8.85
N GLU A 252 20.77 16.22 -9.39
CA GLU A 252 19.87 17.22 -8.79
C GLU A 252 19.05 16.68 -7.62
N GLU A 253 18.88 15.36 -7.51
CA GLU A 253 18.18 14.75 -6.39
C GLU A 253 19.04 14.83 -5.12
N ARG A 254 18.49 15.46 -4.08
CA ARG A 254 19.14 15.59 -2.77
C ARG A 254 18.43 14.71 -1.74
N PRO A 255 19.17 14.04 -0.84
CA PRO A 255 18.56 13.29 0.26
C PRO A 255 17.71 14.20 1.14
N LYS A 256 16.44 13.82 1.36
CA LYS A 256 15.53 14.46 2.32
C LYS A 256 15.72 13.85 3.70
N GLY A 257 15.48 14.64 4.75
CA GLY A 257 15.61 14.22 6.15
C GLY A 257 16.53 15.17 6.95
N PRO A 258 17.05 14.72 8.10
CA PRO A 258 16.95 13.34 8.61
C PRO A 258 15.56 13.01 9.16
N PHE A 259 15.08 11.80 8.85
CA PHE A 259 13.92 11.19 9.48
C PHE A 259 14.40 10.34 10.65
N LEU A 260 13.88 10.60 11.84
CA LEU A 260 14.19 9.78 13.01
C LEU A 260 13.48 8.43 12.88
N ARG A 261 14.25 7.35 12.94
CA ARG A 261 13.75 5.96 12.90
C ARG A 261 14.25 5.19 14.11
N ALA A 262 13.40 4.28 14.60
CA ALA A 262 13.78 3.35 15.66
C ALA A 262 14.70 2.24 15.13
N LYS A 263 15.71 1.86 15.91
CA LYS A 263 16.60 0.72 15.58
C LYS A 263 15.94 -0.62 15.87
N SER A 264 15.07 -0.69 16.88
CA SER A 264 14.36 -1.91 17.28
C SER A 264 12.84 -1.72 17.29
N LEU A 265 12.11 -2.84 17.28
CA LEU A 265 10.64 -2.86 17.42
C LEU A 265 10.17 -2.29 18.77
N GLY A 266 10.99 -2.39 19.82
CA GLY A 266 10.71 -1.81 21.14
C GLY A 266 11.01 -0.31 21.24
N GLY A 267 11.44 0.34 20.16
CA GLY A 267 11.75 1.78 20.14
C GLY A 267 13.09 2.13 20.78
N SER A 268 13.90 1.12 21.12
CA SER A 268 15.25 1.33 21.63
C SER A 268 16.22 1.63 20.49
N GLY A 269 17.02 2.67 20.69
CA GLY A 269 17.94 3.22 19.71
C GLY A 269 17.23 4.10 18.69
N ARG A 270 17.82 5.27 18.40
CA ARG A 270 17.38 6.17 17.32
C ARG A 270 18.47 6.30 16.27
N MET A 271 18.07 6.49 15.02
CA MET A 271 18.96 6.83 13.92
C MET A 271 18.35 7.88 13.01
N GLY A 272 19.20 8.73 12.44
CA GLY A 272 18.81 9.65 11.38
C GLY A 272 18.92 8.94 10.03
N CYS A 273 17.79 8.84 9.35
CA CYS A 273 17.67 8.25 8.03
C CYS A 273 17.42 9.32 6.98
N TYR A 274 17.85 9.06 5.75
CA TYR A 274 17.66 9.96 4.62
C TYR A 274 17.01 9.22 3.48
N SER A 275 16.17 9.92 2.72
CA SER A 275 15.44 9.33 1.59
C SER A 275 15.65 10.12 0.31
N LEU A 276 15.91 9.42 -0.79
CA LEU A 276 15.92 9.93 -2.16
C LEU A 276 14.62 9.52 -2.86
N PHE A 277 14.14 10.33 -3.80
CA PHE A 277 12.97 10.07 -4.67
C PHE A 277 11.63 9.86 -3.97
N SER A 278 11.59 9.96 -2.63
CA SER A 278 10.36 9.85 -1.85
C SER A 278 9.46 11.09 -2.02
N VAL A 279 8.17 10.86 -2.26
CA VAL A 279 7.11 11.87 -2.49
C VAL A 279 5.87 11.63 -1.62
N ILE A 280 6.06 11.15 -0.38
CA ILE A 280 4.97 10.78 0.56
C ILE A 280 3.96 11.92 0.79
N ASN A 281 4.46 13.11 1.13
CA ASN A 281 3.66 14.30 1.36
C ASN A 281 4.16 15.43 0.44
N SER A 282 4.05 15.21 -0.87
CA SER A 282 4.48 16.16 -1.90
C SER A 282 3.40 16.35 -2.95
N SER A 283 3.28 17.57 -3.46
CA SER A 283 2.44 17.88 -4.62
C SER A 283 3.07 17.46 -5.96
N LYS A 284 4.29 16.91 -5.93
CA LYS A 284 5.03 16.49 -7.13
C LYS A 284 4.82 15.00 -7.40
N LYS A 285 4.74 14.62 -8.67
CA LYS A 285 4.79 13.23 -9.11
C LYS A 285 6.21 12.65 -8.92
N PRO A 286 6.37 11.32 -8.78
CA PRO A 286 7.69 10.71 -8.71
C PRO A 286 8.53 11.05 -9.93
N LYS A 287 9.85 11.04 -9.74
CA LYS A 287 10.77 11.09 -10.87
C LYS A 287 10.71 9.78 -11.64
N THR A 288 10.89 9.85 -12.94
CA THR A 288 10.93 8.67 -13.80
C THR A 288 12.32 8.49 -14.41
N THR A 289 12.61 7.27 -14.84
CA THR A 289 13.83 6.91 -15.57
C THR A 289 13.49 6.02 -16.75
N GLN A 290 14.28 6.09 -17.81
CA GLN A 290 14.21 5.09 -18.88
C GLN A 290 14.81 3.78 -18.40
N ILE A 291 14.21 2.65 -18.79
CA ILE A 291 14.82 1.34 -18.56
C ILE A 291 16.06 1.22 -19.43
N GLN A 292 17.22 1.05 -18.80
CA GLN A 292 18.45 0.80 -19.52
C GLN A 292 18.44 -0.65 -20.02
N LYS A 293 18.41 -0.84 -21.34
CA LYS A 293 18.49 -2.17 -21.96
C LYS A 293 19.84 -2.84 -21.75
N MET A 294 20.88 -2.07 -21.45
CA MET A 294 22.21 -2.58 -21.08
C MET A 294 22.35 -2.73 -19.57
N ILE A 295 22.46 -3.97 -19.11
CA ILE A 295 22.60 -4.39 -17.69
C ILE A 295 23.86 -3.77 -17.03
N GLU A 296 24.86 -3.37 -17.83
CA GLU A 296 26.17 -2.97 -17.31
C GLU A 296 26.25 -1.55 -16.75
N VAL A 297 25.38 -0.63 -17.18
CA VAL A 297 25.40 0.75 -16.70
C VAL A 297 24.32 0.94 -15.62
N PRO A 298 24.69 1.23 -14.35
CA PRO A 298 23.71 1.45 -13.32
C PRO A 298 22.99 2.79 -13.51
N ALA A 299 21.66 2.81 -13.35
CA ALA A 299 20.86 4.04 -13.37
C ALA A 299 21.24 5.01 -12.24
N LEU A 300 21.71 4.48 -11.10
CA LEU A 300 22.13 5.23 -9.94
C LEU A 300 23.34 4.54 -9.29
N THR A 301 24.40 5.30 -9.01
CA THR A 301 25.53 4.85 -8.19
C THR A 301 25.64 5.72 -6.95
N LEU A 302 25.62 5.10 -5.77
CA LEU A 302 25.74 5.76 -4.48
C LEU A 302 27.02 5.28 -3.78
N VAL A 303 27.81 6.21 -3.25
CA VAL A 303 29.00 5.91 -2.45
C VAL A 303 28.80 6.44 -1.03
N PHE A 304 28.87 5.54 -0.06
CA PHE A 304 28.65 5.86 1.35
C PHE A 304 29.95 5.86 2.16
N SER A 305 30.07 6.80 3.09
CA SER A 305 31.13 6.87 4.11
C SER A 305 30.53 6.74 5.51
N VAL A 306 30.86 5.65 6.20
CA VAL A 306 30.26 5.28 7.49
C VAL A 306 31.10 5.66 8.71
N SER A 307 32.30 6.20 8.52
CA SER A 307 33.24 6.67 9.56
C SER A 307 33.30 5.77 10.81
N SER A 308 33.91 4.59 10.68
CA SER A 308 34.03 3.59 11.76
C SER A 308 34.78 4.12 13.00
N ASP A 309 35.71 5.04 12.81
CA ASP A 309 36.46 5.78 13.84
C ASP A 309 35.59 6.74 14.69
N GLU A 310 34.38 7.04 14.21
CA GLU A 310 33.42 7.94 14.84
C GLU A 310 32.23 7.22 15.49
N GLU A 311 32.35 5.91 15.69
CA GLU A 311 31.33 5.11 16.34
C GLU A 311 31.04 5.59 17.77
N PHE A 312 29.76 5.74 18.08
CA PHE A 312 29.31 6.14 19.41
C PHE A 312 29.46 5.01 20.43
N ILE A 313 29.21 3.77 19.99
CA ILE A 313 29.34 2.56 20.81
C ILE A 313 30.55 1.75 20.29
N PRO A 314 31.62 1.60 21.09
CA PRO A 314 32.81 0.83 20.69
C PRO A 314 32.48 -0.62 20.33
N GLY A 315 33.04 -1.09 19.21
CA GLY A 315 32.81 -2.45 18.69
C GLY A 315 31.42 -2.69 18.10
N HIS A 316 30.59 -1.66 17.96
CA HIS A 316 29.30 -1.80 17.30
C HIS A 316 29.51 -2.09 15.79
N ARG A 317 28.51 -2.71 15.15
CA ARG A 317 28.61 -3.03 13.72
C ARG A 317 28.53 -1.76 12.88
N THR A 318 29.59 -1.43 12.13
CA THR A 318 29.58 -0.34 11.15
C THR A 318 28.87 -0.75 9.87
N GLY A 319 28.02 0.12 9.34
CA GLY A 319 27.36 -0.12 8.05
C GLY A 319 26.19 0.82 7.79
N VAL A 320 25.59 0.64 6.63
CA VAL A 320 24.40 1.38 6.19
C VAL A 320 23.22 0.42 6.18
N TYR A 321 22.12 0.78 6.86
CA TYR A 321 20.84 0.18 6.54
C TYR A 321 20.28 0.86 5.29
N PHE A 322 19.90 0.06 4.31
CA PHE A 322 19.47 0.53 2.99
C PHE A 322 18.18 -0.17 2.59
N ALA A 323 17.22 0.58 2.06
CA ALA A 323 15.96 0.03 1.57
C ALA A 323 15.54 0.69 0.25
N ILE A 324 15.00 -0.13 -0.64
CA ILE A 324 14.30 0.28 -1.86
C ILE A 324 12.82 0.00 -1.61
N HIS A 325 11.97 0.97 -1.88
CA HIS A 325 10.57 0.93 -1.49
C HIS A 325 9.71 1.80 -2.44
N ASN A 326 8.39 1.74 -2.31
CA ASN A 326 7.48 2.56 -3.12
C ASN A 326 7.77 4.07 -2.89
N PRO A 327 7.83 4.93 -3.92
CA PRO A 327 8.11 6.37 -3.72
C PRO A 327 7.07 7.08 -2.84
N TYR A 328 5.87 6.53 -2.70
CA TYR A 328 4.78 7.08 -1.88
C TYR A 328 4.85 6.69 -0.41
N GLU A 329 5.70 5.73 -0.01
CA GLU A 329 5.74 5.22 1.36
C GLU A 329 6.92 5.77 2.17
N GLY A 330 6.68 6.03 3.45
CA GLY A 330 7.73 6.23 4.43
C GLY A 330 8.27 4.89 4.87
N TYR A 331 9.60 4.73 4.91
CA TYR A 331 10.22 3.44 5.20
C TYR A 331 11.17 3.48 6.40
N ASN A 332 11.28 2.37 7.11
CA ASN A 332 12.29 2.15 8.15
C ASN A 332 13.23 0.99 7.75
N PRO A 333 14.44 1.30 7.23
CA PRO A 333 15.39 0.29 6.76
C PRO A 333 15.87 -0.71 7.82
N THR A 334 15.71 -0.42 9.11
CA THR A 334 16.12 -1.35 10.18
C THR A 334 15.18 -2.55 10.32
N GLN A 335 13.92 -2.40 9.89
CA GLN A 335 12.88 -3.42 10.05
C GLN A 335 12.74 -4.32 8.83
N LYS A 336 12.89 -3.75 7.62
CA LYS A 336 12.66 -4.45 6.35
C LYS A 336 13.74 -4.19 5.28
N GLY A 337 14.78 -3.41 5.61
CA GLY A 337 15.87 -3.11 4.71
C GLY A 337 17.02 -4.12 4.79
N ILE A 338 18.09 -3.80 4.07
CA ILE A 338 19.32 -4.60 3.95
C ILE A 338 20.42 -3.88 4.73
N PHE A 339 21.20 -4.62 5.52
CA PHE A 339 22.40 -4.09 6.16
C PHE A 339 23.62 -4.26 5.24
N MET A 340 24.21 -3.15 4.80
CA MET A 340 25.38 -3.10 3.94
C MET A 340 26.64 -2.82 4.75
N LYS A 341 27.64 -3.69 4.61
CA LYS A 341 28.94 -3.56 5.27
C LYS A 341 29.87 -2.64 4.47
N PRO A 342 30.76 -1.87 5.12
CA PRO A 342 31.77 -1.08 4.43
C PRO A 342 32.75 -1.97 3.64
N GLY A 343 33.45 -1.37 2.67
CA GLY A 343 34.47 -2.05 1.86
C GLY A 343 33.92 -3.00 0.79
N LYS A 344 32.61 -2.98 0.52
CA LYS A 344 31.95 -3.82 -0.48
C LYS A 344 31.19 -2.99 -1.50
N THR A 345 31.09 -3.52 -2.72
CA THR A 345 30.21 -2.99 -3.77
C THR A 345 28.98 -3.88 -3.88
N TYR A 346 27.79 -3.28 -3.78
CA TYR A 346 26.51 -3.97 -3.88
C TYR A 346 25.83 -3.59 -5.21
N LYS A 347 25.51 -4.58 -6.04
CA LYS A 347 24.71 -4.39 -7.27
C LYS A 347 23.28 -4.83 -6.98
N LEU A 348 22.33 -3.91 -7.15
CA LEU A 348 20.91 -4.16 -6.87
C LEU A 348 20.12 -4.08 -8.18
N TYR A 349 19.40 -5.15 -8.48
CA TYR A 349 18.46 -5.21 -9.60
C TYR A 349 17.05 -5.11 -9.04
N VAL A 350 16.22 -4.25 -9.62
CA VAL A 350 14.89 -3.93 -9.11
C VAL A 350 13.86 -4.30 -10.17
N THR A 351 12.87 -5.08 -9.76
CA THR A 351 11.66 -5.38 -10.53
C THR A 351 10.49 -4.78 -9.78
N THR A 352 9.58 -4.11 -10.49
CA THR A 352 8.37 -3.55 -9.90
C THR A 352 7.23 -4.53 -10.05
N GLU A 353 6.52 -4.78 -8.95
CA GLU A 353 5.28 -5.54 -8.92
C GLU A 353 4.15 -4.54 -8.61
N LYS A 354 3.03 -4.64 -9.33
CA LYS A 354 1.84 -3.81 -9.14
C LYS A 354 0.63 -4.71 -9.01
N GLU A 355 -0.23 -4.39 -8.07
CA GLU A 355 -1.49 -5.08 -7.82
C GLU A 355 -2.61 -4.10 -8.11
N LEU A 356 -3.46 -4.43 -9.08
CA LEU A 356 -4.59 -3.59 -9.47
C LEU A 356 -5.87 -4.19 -8.89
N LEU A 357 -6.50 -3.47 -7.97
CA LEU A 357 -7.75 -3.86 -7.33
C LEU A 357 -8.94 -3.08 -7.91
N LEU A 358 -10.16 -3.55 -7.65
CA LEU A 358 -11.37 -2.90 -8.12
C LEU A 358 -12.10 -2.18 -6.98
N PRO A 359 -12.64 -0.96 -7.21
CA PRO A 359 -13.37 -0.23 -6.19
C PRO A 359 -14.74 -0.88 -5.95
N TYR A 360 -15.49 -0.39 -4.95
CA TYR A 360 -16.90 -0.75 -4.80
C TYR A 360 -17.65 -0.61 -6.15
N PRO A 361 -18.51 -1.57 -6.56
CA PRO A 361 -19.15 -2.65 -5.77
C PRO A 361 -18.43 -4.01 -5.77
N TYR A 362 -17.21 -4.11 -6.27
CA TYR A 362 -16.45 -5.36 -6.25
C TYR A 362 -15.96 -5.71 -4.84
N GLU A 363 -15.73 -6.99 -4.57
CA GLU A 363 -15.33 -7.51 -3.24
C GLU A 363 -14.07 -6.84 -2.69
N THR A 364 -13.13 -6.47 -3.56
CA THR A 364 -11.88 -5.81 -3.17
C THR A 364 -12.09 -4.44 -2.53
N ASP A 365 -13.20 -3.75 -2.85
CA ASP A 365 -13.61 -2.46 -2.27
C ASP A 365 -12.44 -1.50 -2.02
N CYS A 366 -11.56 -1.35 -3.01
CA CYS A 366 -10.36 -0.55 -2.88
C CYS A 366 -10.66 0.96 -2.95
N THR A 367 -9.68 1.77 -2.55
CA THR A 367 -9.72 3.23 -2.65
C THR A 367 -8.62 3.72 -3.59
N ASP A 368 -8.98 4.50 -4.61
CA ASP A 368 -8.00 5.16 -5.47
C ASP A 368 -7.41 6.38 -4.75
N TYR A 369 -6.28 6.15 -4.08
CA TYR A 369 -5.59 7.21 -3.35
C TYR A 369 -4.95 8.25 -4.27
N THR A 370 -4.64 7.91 -5.52
CA THR A 370 -4.11 8.88 -6.48
C THR A 370 -5.20 9.85 -6.93
N GLU A 371 -6.41 9.37 -7.20
CA GLU A 371 -7.57 10.23 -7.50
C GLU A 371 -7.93 11.13 -6.31
N LEU A 372 -7.97 10.55 -5.09
CA LEU A 372 -8.20 11.33 -3.86
C LEU A 372 -7.15 12.44 -3.68
N TRP A 373 -5.88 12.14 -3.93
CA TRP A 373 -4.80 13.11 -3.83
C TRP A 373 -4.96 14.23 -4.87
N GLU A 374 -5.26 13.93 -6.14
CA GLU A 374 -5.50 14.95 -7.16
C GLU A 374 -6.71 15.83 -6.77
N ARG A 375 -7.81 15.24 -6.28
CA ARG A 375 -9.01 15.96 -5.83
C ARG A 375 -8.75 16.87 -4.63
N ASN A 376 -7.85 16.46 -3.73
CA ASN A 376 -7.47 17.22 -2.54
C ASN A 376 -6.32 18.21 -2.80
N ASN A 377 -6.30 18.85 -3.98
CA ASN A 377 -5.24 19.80 -4.37
C ASN A 377 -3.82 19.22 -4.21
N ARG A 378 -3.64 17.93 -4.52
CA ARG A 378 -2.36 17.22 -4.42
C ARG A 378 -1.80 17.18 -3.00
N THR A 379 -2.67 16.90 -2.04
CA THR A 379 -2.32 16.72 -0.63
C THR A 379 -2.86 15.41 -0.08
N GLY A 380 -2.19 14.89 0.96
CA GLY A 380 -2.58 13.66 1.64
C GLY A 380 -1.85 12.41 1.15
N PRO A 381 -2.18 11.25 1.76
CA PRO A 381 -1.55 9.97 1.46
C PRO A 381 -1.97 9.47 0.08
N ARG A 382 -1.05 8.75 -0.57
CA ARG A 382 -1.24 8.18 -1.91
C ARG A 382 -1.30 6.65 -1.94
N ILE A 383 -1.25 6.02 -0.75
CA ILE A 383 -1.35 4.58 -0.53
C ILE A 383 -1.96 4.34 0.86
N GLN A 384 -2.48 3.12 1.09
CA GLN A 384 -3.13 2.73 2.34
C GLN A 384 -2.22 2.84 3.57
N GLU A 385 -0.98 2.38 3.50
CA GLU A 385 -0.06 2.40 4.64
C GLU A 385 0.18 3.83 5.14
N MET A 386 0.31 4.77 4.20
CA MET A 386 0.48 6.18 4.55
C MET A 386 -0.80 6.82 5.05
N CYS A 387 -1.98 6.33 4.63
CA CYS A 387 -3.26 6.71 5.24
C CYS A 387 -3.28 6.34 6.73
N GLN A 388 -2.91 5.10 7.07
CA GLN A 388 -2.84 4.66 8.46
C GLN A 388 -1.81 5.44 9.29
N HIS A 389 -0.62 5.68 8.74
CA HIS A 389 0.39 6.49 9.41
C HIS A 389 -0.04 7.96 9.57
N LYS A 390 -0.79 8.51 8.60
CA LYS A 390 -1.39 9.85 8.73
C LYS A 390 -2.46 9.89 9.82
N CYS A 391 -3.32 8.88 9.91
CA CYS A 391 -4.28 8.75 11.00
C CYS A 391 -3.58 8.72 12.37
N LEU A 392 -2.48 7.96 12.49
CA LEU A 392 -1.69 7.89 13.72
C LEU A 392 -1.07 9.25 14.05
N LEU A 393 -0.51 9.93 13.05
CA LEU A 393 0.02 11.28 13.20
C LEU A 393 -1.04 12.26 13.69
N ASP A 394 -2.22 12.28 13.06
CA ASP A 394 -3.28 13.23 13.39
C ASP A 394 -3.84 12.98 14.78
N ALA A 395 -4.06 11.72 15.15
CA ALA A 395 -4.52 11.36 16.49
C ALA A 395 -3.49 11.78 17.55
N THR A 396 -2.21 11.44 17.35
CA THR A 396 -1.14 11.78 18.31
C THR A 396 -0.87 13.28 18.39
N SER A 397 -0.90 13.97 17.25
CA SER A 397 -0.78 15.43 17.19
C SER A 397 -1.92 16.11 17.93
N LYS A 398 -3.17 15.67 17.73
CA LYS A 398 -4.36 16.25 18.36
C LYS A 398 -4.34 16.13 19.89
N HIS A 399 -3.93 14.98 20.41
CA HIS A 399 -4.03 14.68 21.84
C HIS A 399 -2.76 14.95 22.64
N LEU A 400 -1.60 14.91 22.00
CA LEU A 400 -0.29 14.97 22.69
C LEU A 400 0.63 16.07 22.14
N ASN A 401 0.27 16.74 21.04
CA ASN A 401 1.12 17.69 20.33
C ASN A 401 2.52 17.11 20.05
N CYS A 402 2.56 15.84 19.64
CA CYS A 402 3.76 15.10 19.31
C CYS A 402 3.45 13.94 18.36
N THR A 403 4.49 13.35 17.75
CA THR A 403 4.39 12.14 16.93
C THR A 403 5.26 11.03 17.50
N THR A 404 4.88 9.77 17.24
CA THR A 404 5.65 8.62 17.72
C THR A 404 6.87 8.37 16.83
N VAL A 405 7.93 7.78 17.39
CA VAL A 405 9.15 7.43 16.63
C VAL A 405 8.91 6.36 15.55
N PHE A 406 7.79 5.64 15.64
CA PHE A 406 7.38 4.63 14.68
C PHE A 406 6.54 5.19 13.54
N ASN A 407 6.08 6.44 13.66
CA ASN A 407 5.31 7.06 12.60
C ASN A 407 6.19 7.29 11.36
N LEU A 408 5.76 6.74 10.22
CA LEU A 408 6.49 6.84 8.97
C LEU A 408 6.06 8.04 8.12
N TYR A 409 4.88 8.59 8.39
CA TYR A 409 4.37 9.78 7.69
C TYR A 409 5.18 11.04 8.08
N PRO A 410 5.65 11.85 7.12
CA PRO A 410 6.40 13.07 7.41
C PRO A 410 5.64 14.04 8.30
N SER A 411 6.31 14.54 9.34
CA SER A 411 5.73 15.52 10.26
C SER A 411 6.81 16.46 10.81
N ASN A 412 6.38 17.69 11.12
CA ASN A 412 7.19 18.67 11.85
C ASN A 412 6.94 18.61 13.37
N GLU A 413 6.01 17.75 13.81
CA GLU A 413 5.73 17.56 15.23
C GLU A 413 6.95 17.01 15.97
N ARG A 414 7.10 17.42 17.23
CA ARG A 414 8.15 16.86 18.10
C ARG A 414 7.91 15.36 18.32
N ILE A 415 8.96 14.60 18.58
CA ILE A 415 8.80 13.20 18.99
C ILE A 415 8.31 13.13 20.44
N CYS A 416 7.33 12.27 20.71
CA CYS A 416 6.81 12.04 22.06
C CYS A 416 7.91 11.47 22.98
N LYS A 417 7.94 11.94 24.23
CA LYS A 417 8.81 11.44 25.30
C LYS A 417 8.30 10.10 25.81
N SER A 418 9.18 9.30 26.42
CA SER A 418 8.82 7.96 26.92
C SER A 418 7.75 7.93 28.02
N ASN A 419 7.49 9.06 28.68
CA ASN A 419 6.46 9.25 29.70
C ASN A 419 5.16 9.86 29.15
N GLU A 420 5.11 10.23 27.87
CA GLU A 420 3.90 10.71 27.22
C GLU A 420 3.17 9.49 26.64
N PHE A 421 2.21 8.99 27.42
CA PHE A 421 1.46 7.78 27.08
C PHE A 421 0.36 8.09 26.07
N VAL A 422 0.13 7.17 25.15
CA VAL A 422 -0.98 7.23 24.22
C VAL A 422 -2.27 7.01 25.01
N HIS A 423 -3.10 8.04 25.13
CA HIS A 423 -4.38 7.96 25.84
C HIS A 423 -5.39 7.10 25.07
N ASN A 424 -6.37 6.55 25.78
CA ASN A 424 -7.46 5.77 25.16
C ASN A 424 -8.21 6.55 24.08
N GLU A 425 -8.31 7.88 24.22
CA GLU A 425 -8.92 8.75 23.19
C GLU A 425 -8.09 8.81 21.91
N THR A 426 -6.76 8.88 22.03
CA THR A 426 -5.85 8.81 20.88
C THR A 426 -5.99 7.49 20.14
N ILE A 427 -6.12 6.39 20.88
CA ILE A 427 -6.34 5.05 20.32
C ILE A 427 -7.67 4.99 19.57
N LYS A 428 -8.76 5.48 20.17
CA LYS A 428 -10.08 5.52 19.54
C LYS A 428 -10.10 6.37 18.27
N ASP A 429 -9.51 7.56 18.31
CA ASP A 429 -9.42 8.45 17.14
C ASP A 429 -8.58 7.82 16.01
N PHE A 430 -7.47 7.16 16.36
CA PHE A 430 -6.68 6.39 15.39
C PHE A 430 -7.49 5.28 14.73
N PHE A 431 -8.14 4.41 15.52
CA PHE A 431 -8.90 3.28 14.98
C PHE A 431 -10.03 3.74 14.05
N ARG A 432 -10.82 4.72 14.50
CA ARG A 432 -11.91 5.30 13.68
C ARG A 432 -11.41 5.86 12.35
N CYS A 433 -10.24 6.48 12.32
CA CYS A 433 -9.63 6.97 11.08
C CYS A 433 -9.10 5.81 10.22
N SER A 434 -8.38 4.87 10.83
CA SER A 434 -7.75 3.75 10.13
C SER A 434 -8.74 2.80 9.46
N GLU A 435 -9.95 2.65 10.01
CA GLU A 435 -11.04 1.87 9.41
C GLU A 435 -11.49 2.42 8.06
N THR A 436 -11.24 3.71 7.78
CA THR A 436 -11.52 4.32 6.48
C THR A 436 -10.42 4.09 5.44
N CYS A 437 -9.24 3.63 5.88
CA CYS A 437 -8.11 3.37 4.99
C CYS A 437 -8.22 1.98 4.35
N LYS A 438 -8.97 1.88 3.25
CA LYS A 438 -9.11 0.64 2.47
C LYS A 438 -7.85 0.33 1.65
N ASN A 439 -7.79 -0.85 1.05
CA ASN A 439 -6.67 -1.22 0.18
C ASN A 439 -6.53 -0.25 -0.99
N ASP A 440 -5.31 0.00 -1.45
CA ASP A 440 -5.08 0.84 -2.62
C ASP A 440 -5.52 0.12 -3.89
N CYS A 441 -6.07 0.86 -4.84
CA CYS A 441 -6.47 0.29 -6.13
C CYS A 441 -5.29 0.06 -7.08
N SER A 442 -4.11 0.66 -6.84
CA SER A 442 -3.01 0.66 -7.82
C SER A 442 -1.59 0.59 -7.27
#